data_AF-A0A3P7LK25-F1
#
_entry.id   AF-A0A3P7LK25-F1
#
_cell.length_a   1.000
_cell.length_b   1.000
_cell.length_c   1.000
_cell.angle_alpha   90.00
_cell.angle_beta   90.00
_cell.angle_gamma   90.00
#
_symmetry.space_group_name_H-M   'P 1'
#
loop_
_entity.id
_entity.type
_entity.pdbx_description
1 polymer ?
#
loop_
_entity_poly.entity_id
_entity_poly.type
_entity_poly.pdbx_seq_one_letter_code
_entity_poly.pdbx_strand_id
1 'polypeptide(L)'
;MLASSEFQLRYALLSKEALRRSKLDELKIKYGLKGPRAPKPVPTNDNYQDRAAKRRLTEKQEGSKANGGDYAGAKSSCRPVQASVFTPIDEENVGSRLLAKMGWSRGEGLGKAGSGITEPVSPFSQ
;
A
#
# COMPACT_ATOMS: atom_id res chain seq x y z
N MET A 1 27.07 -36.94 -38.42
CA MET A 1 25.62 -36.74 -38.18
C MET A 1 25.21 -36.67 -36.70
N LEU A 2 26.11 -36.89 -35.73
CA LEU A 2 25.74 -36.85 -34.29
C LEU A 2 25.72 -35.44 -33.66
N ALA A 3 26.40 -34.45 -34.26
CA ALA A 3 26.49 -33.09 -33.70
C ALA A 3 25.21 -32.24 -33.90
N SER A 4 24.40 -32.50 -34.93
CA SER A 4 23.14 -31.78 -35.17
C SER A 4 21.99 -32.26 -34.29
N SER A 5 21.96 -33.54 -33.91
CA SER A 5 20.97 -34.11 -32.99
C SER A 5 21.13 -33.56 -31.58
N GLU A 6 22.39 -33.51 -31.12
CA GLU A 6 22.78 -32.93 -29.85
C GLU A 6 22.45 -31.43 -29.75
N PHE A 7 22.59 -30.66 -30.85
CA PHE A 7 22.24 -29.25 -30.91
C PHE A 7 20.73 -29.00 -30.80
N GLN A 8 19.92 -29.88 -31.40
CA GLN A 8 18.45 -29.85 -31.29
C GLN A 8 17.97 -30.13 -29.85
N LEU A 9 18.65 -31.01 -29.11
CA LEU A 9 18.28 -31.39 -27.73
C LEU A 9 18.59 -30.30 -26.68
N ARG A 10 19.60 -29.45 -26.91
CA ARG A 10 19.93 -28.34 -25.99
C ARG A 10 18.87 -27.24 -26.01
N TYR A 11 18.25 -27.02 -27.17
CA TYR A 11 17.16 -26.06 -27.35
C TYR A 11 15.84 -26.53 -26.72
N ALA A 12 15.59 -27.84 -26.67
CA ALA A 12 14.39 -28.40 -26.05
C ALA A 12 14.41 -28.39 -24.51
N LEU A 13 15.57 -28.14 -23.89
CA LEU A 13 15.80 -28.19 -22.44
C LEU A 13 15.88 -26.82 -21.75
N LEU A 14 15.52 -25.73 -22.42
CA LEU A 14 15.19 -24.52 -21.69
C LEU A 14 13.81 -24.76 -21.05
N SER A 15 13.80 -25.04 -19.74
CA SER A 15 12.56 -25.23 -18.97
C SER A 15 11.53 -24.18 -19.39
N LYS A 16 10.24 -24.56 -19.51
CA LYS A 16 9.16 -23.61 -19.82
C LYS A 16 9.24 -22.33 -18.97
N GLU A 17 9.76 -22.46 -17.75
CA GLU A 17 10.02 -21.37 -16.84
C GLU A 17 11.13 -20.40 -17.30
N ALA A 18 12.20 -20.88 -17.93
CA ALA A 18 13.25 -20.04 -18.49
C ALA A 18 12.77 -19.25 -19.71
N LEU A 19 11.95 -19.86 -20.59
CA LEU A 19 11.31 -19.15 -21.70
C LEU A 19 10.30 -18.11 -21.21
N ARG A 20 9.53 -18.44 -20.17
CA ARG A 20 8.62 -17.48 -19.52
C ARG A 20 9.39 -16.28 -18.96
N ARG A 21 10.53 -16.53 -18.29
CA ARG A 21 11.39 -15.49 -17.72
C ARG A 21 11.99 -14.58 -18.78
N SER A 22 12.50 -15.13 -19.90
CA SER A 22 13.02 -14.30 -21.00
C SER A 22 11.92 -13.47 -21.63
N LYS A 23 10.73 -14.05 -21.85
CA LYS A 23 9.58 -13.31 -22.40
C LYS A 23 9.11 -12.19 -21.48
N LEU A 24 9.13 -12.40 -20.16
CA LEU A 24 8.82 -11.34 -19.20
C LEU A 24 9.88 -10.24 -19.18
N ASP A 25 11.16 -10.59 -19.31
CA ASP A 25 12.22 -9.59 -19.41
C ASP A 25 12.10 -8.76 -20.68
N GLU A 26 11.77 -9.36 -21.83
CA GLU A 26 11.45 -8.64 -23.07
C GLU A 26 10.29 -7.66 -22.87
N LEU A 27 9.20 -8.10 -22.22
CA LEU A 27 8.05 -7.23 -21.95
C LEU A 27 8.44 -6.07 -21.03
N LYS A 28 9.23 -6.32 -19.99
CA LYS A 28 9.70 -5.27 -19.08
C LYS A 28 10.60 -4.25 -19.78
N ILE A 29 11.43 -4.69 -20.72
CA ILE A 29 12.27 -3.77 -21.53
C ILE A 29 11.39 -2.97 -22.48
N LYS A 30 10.48 -3.62 -23.23
CA LYS A 30 9.57 -2.97 -24.18
C LYS A 30 8.75 -1.85 -23.53
N TYR A 31 8.28 -2.08 -22.30
CA TYR A 31 7.48 -1.10 -21.55
C TYR A 31 8.31 -0.21 -20.61
N GLY A 32 9.65 -0.24 -20.70
CA GLY A 32 10.52 0.66 -19.94
C GLY A 32 10.52 0.42 -18.43
N LEU A 33 10.09 -0.75 -17.97
CA LEU A 33 10.18 -1.21 -16.58
C LEU A 33 11.60 -1.65 -16.22
N LYS A 34 12.41 -2.09 -17.20
CA LYS A 34 13.80 -2.54 -17.02
C LYS A 34 14.72 -1.90 -18.08
N GLY A 35 15.81 -1.28 -17.64
CA GLY A 35 16.78 -0.54 -18.48
C GLY A 35 17.01 0.89 -17.97
N PRO A 36 18.04 1.62 -18.47
CA PRO A 36 18.21 3.02 -18.15
C PRO A 36 16.99 3.76 -18.68
N ARG A 37 16.19 4.31 -17.77
CA ARG A 37 15.14 5.26 -18.14
C ARG A 37 15.85 6.49 -18.69
N ALA A 38 16.06 6.54 -20.01
CA ALA A 38 16.43 7.78 -20.66
C ALA A 38 15.33 8.77 -20.25
N PRO A 39 15.65 9.82 -19.48
CA PRO A 39 14.64 10.81 -19.14
C PRO A 39 14.15 11.35 -20.48
N LYS A 40 12.87 11.11 -20.80
CA LYS A 40 12.27 11.80 -21.94
C LYS A 40 12.48 13.28 -21.66
N PRO A 41 13.03 14.08 -22.60
CA PRO A 41 13.15 15.51 -22.41
C PRO A 41 11.74 16.03 -22.16
N VAL A 42 11.46 16.34 -20.90
CA VAL A 42 10.21 16.95 -20.51
C VAL A 42 10.32 18.37 -21.03
N PRO A 43 9.43 18.84 -21.92
CA PRO A 43 9.45 20.23 -22.33
C PRO A 43 9.24 21.08 -21.08
N THR A 44 10.33 21.63 -20.56
CA THR A 44 10.30 22.57 -19.45
C THR A 44 9.77 23.87 -20.03
N ASN A 45 8.52 24.16 -19.74
CA ASN A 45 7.99 25.50 -19.96
C ASN A 45 8.57 26.39 -18.85
N ASP A 46 9.16 27.53 -19.21
CA ASP A 46 9.74 28.47 -18.24
C ASP A 46 8.73 28.95 -17.19
N ASN A 47 7.43 28.88 -17.51
CA ASN A 47 6.33 29.21 -16.60
C ASN A 47 5.74 27.99 -15.85
N TYR A 48 6.30 26.78 -16.02
CA TYR A 48 5.80 25.58 -15.34
C TYR A 48 6.18 25.62 -13.85
N GLN A 49 5.17 25.88 -13.01
CA GLN A 49 5.32 25.71 -11.58
C GLN A 49 5.03 24.26 -11.20
N ASP A 50 6.09 23.50 -10.89
CA ASP A 50 5.95 22.14 -10.39
C ASP A 50 5.35 22.15 -8.97
N ARG A 51 4.02 22.04 -8.90
CA ARG A 51 3.27 22.00 -7.64
C ARG A 51 3.64 20.76 -6.81
N ALA A 52 4.08 19.67 -7.43
CA ALA A 52 4.56 18.48 -6.72
C ALA A 52 5.94 18.71 -6.12
N ALA A 53 6.85 19.38 -6.83
CA ALA A 53 8.13 19.82 -6.26
C ALA A 53 7.95 20.84 -5.13
N LYS A 54 7.01 21.79 -5.28
CA LYS A 54 6.61 22.69 -4.20
C LYS A 54 6.12 21.92 -2.98
N ARG A 55 5.21 20.94 -3.16
CA ARG A 55 4.78 20.04 -2.08
C ARG A 55 5.96 19.31 -1.43
N ARG A 56 6.89 18.75 -2.20
CA ARG A 56 8.10 18.11 -1.64
C ARG A 56 9.00 19.07 -0.85
N LEU A 57 9.11 20.32 -1.28
CA LEU A 57 9.88 21.36 -0.59
C LEU A 57 9.17 21.84 0.68
N THR A 58 7.86 22.09 0.60
CA THR A 58 7.05 22.49 1.76
C THR A 58 6.93 21.36 2.76
N GLU A 59 6.78 20.10 2.32
CA GLU A 59 6.79 18.92 3.20
C GLU A 59 8.17 18.66 3.82
N LYS A 60 9.26 19.12 3.17
CA LYS A 60 10.61 19.12 3.76
C LYS A 60 10.80 20.21 4.82
N GLN A 61 10.19 21.37 4.65
CA GLN A 61 10.26 22.47 5.62
C GLN A 61 9.23 22.32 6.74
N GLU A 62 8.06 21.77 6.43
CA GLU A 62 6.98 21.36 7.32
C GLU A 62 7.07 19.86 7.59
N GLY A 63 8.28 19.37 7.83
CA GLY A 63 8.43 18.16 8.62
C GLY A 63 7.85 18.43 10.02
N SER A 64 6.60 17.98 10.24
CA SER A 64 5.85 17.89 11.52
C SER A 64 4.95 19.05 11.98
N LYS A 65 4.01 19.53 11.14
CA LYS A 65 2.74 20.10 11.65
C LYS A 65 1.45 19.53 11.03
N ALA A 66 1.58 18.59 10.10
CA ALA A 66 0.52 17.63 9.78
C ALA A 66 0.92 16.28 10.38
N ASN A 67 -0.06 15.60 11.00
CA ASN A 67 0.04 14.29 11.64
C ASN A 67 0.59 13.23 10.66
N GLY A 68 1.92 13.15 10.52
CA GLY A 68 2.64 12.12 9.78
C GLY A 68 2.99 10.95 10.69
N GLY A 69 1.97 10.22 11.14
CA GLY A 69 2.12 9.10 12.08
C GLY A 69 2.38 7.73 11.45
N ASP A 70 2.34 7.57 10.12
CA ASP A 70 2.09 6.23 9.54
C ASP A 70 3.22 5.62 8.69
N TYR A 71 4.43 6.20 8.66
CA TYR A 71 5.57 5.57 7.98
C TYR A 71 6.78 5.45 8.92
N ALA A 72 6.96 4.24 9.43
CA ALA A 72 8.15 3.67 10.08
C ALA A 72 9.27 4.64 10.48
N GLY A 73 9.25 5.15 11.72
CA GLY A 73 10.46 5.68 12.36
C GLY A 73 10.31 6.86 13.32
N ALA A 74 9.14 7.45 13.49
CA ALA A 74 8.99 8.63 14.35
C ALA A 74 8.74 8.25 15.82
N LYS A 75 9.72 8.49 16.69
CA LYS A 75 9.54 8.57 18.15
C LYS A 75 8.80 9.88 18.46
N SER A 76 7.51 9.96 18.15
CA SER A 76 6.67 11.11 18.52
C SER A 76 5.91 10.80 19.82
N SER A 77 5.88 11.76 20.72
CA SER A 77 5.24 11.69 22.04
C SER A 77 3.71 11.65 22.00
N CYS A 78 3.08 11.57 20.83
CA CYS A 78 1.66 11.27 20.69
C CYS A 78 1.50 9.87 20.08
N ARG A 79 1.74 8.84 20.90
CA ARG A 79 1.26 7.50 20.57
C ARG A 79 -0.28 7.57 20.52
N PRO A 80 -0.97 7.13 19.45
CA PRO A 80 -2.41 7.03 19.47
C PRO A 80 -2.82 6.16 20.67
N VAL A 81 -3.74 6.65 21.49
CA VAL A 81 -4.25 5.91 22.64
C VAL A 81 -4.74 4.56 22.14
N GLN A 82 -4.16 3.48 22.67
CA GLN A 82 -4.54 2.14 22.25
C GLN A 82 -5.97 1.88 22.69
N ALA A 83 -6.78 1.31 21.80
CA ALA A 83 -8.14 0.92 22.14
C ALA A 83 -8.11 -0.09 23.30
N SER A 84 -8.97 0.12 24.28
CA SER A 84 -9.14 -0.74 25.46
C SER A 84 -10.43 -1.53 25.32
N VAL A 85 -10.44 -2.77 25.80
CA VAL A 85 -11.66 -3.59 25.89
C VAL A 85 -12.59 -3.06 26.99
N PHE A 86 -12.02 -2.45 28.04
CA PHE A 86 -12.77 -2.00 29.21
C PHE A 86 -13.26 -0.56 29.09
N THR A 87 -12.67 0.23 28.18
CA THR A 87 -13.03 1.63 27.99
C THR A 87 -13.75 1.76 26.65
N PRO A 88 -15.03 2.17 26.66
CA PRO A 88 -15.77 2.29 25.42
C PRO A 88 -15.22 3.45 24.58
N ILE A 89 -15.30 3.31 23.25
CA ILE A 89 -14.74 4.31 22.32
C ILE A 89 -15.59 5.58 22.33
N ASP A 90 -14.96 6.74 22.36
CA ASP A 90 -15.65 8.04 22.32
C ASP A 90 -16.22 8.38 20.94
N GLU A 91 -17.20 9.27 20.91
CA GLU A 91 -17.84 9.77 19.67
C GLU A 91 -16.93 10.68 18.83
N GLU A 92 -15.82 11.15 19.42
CA GLU A 92 -14.80 11.91 18.70
C GLU A 92 -14.00 11.03 17.72
N ASN A 93 -14.01 9.72 17.94
CA ASN A 93 -13.32 8.78 17.08
C ASN A 93 -13.91 8.78 15.66
N VAL A 94 -13.03 8.77 14.65
CA VAL A 94 -13.47 8.79 13.24
C VAL A 94 -14.32 7.55 12.89
N GLY A 95 -14.00 6.39 13.46
CA GLY A 95 -14.74 5.14 13.24
C GLY A 95 -16.15 5.19 13.83
N SER A 96 -16.32 5.68 15.07
CA SER A 96 -17.64 5.81 15.69
C SER A 96 -18.54 6.76 14.92
N ARG A 97 -18.00 7.90 14.44
CA ARG A 97 -18.73 8.83 13.57
C ARG A 97 -19.12 8.23 12.23
N LEU A 98 -18.26 7.39 11.65
CA LEU A 98 -18.56 6.71 10.39
C LEU A 98 -19.69 5.70 10.58
N LEU A 99 -19.64 4.89 11.64
CA LEU A 99 -20.69 3.93 11.97
C LEU A 99 -22.03 4.63 12.22
N ALA A 100 -22.03 5.74 12.97
CA ALA A 100 -23.22 6.55 13.20
C ALA A 100 -23.86 7.05 11.90
N LYS A 101 -23.04 7.50 10.93
CA LYS A 101 -23.53 7.91 9.60
C LYS A 101 -24.13 6.76 8.79
N MET A 102 -23.75 5.52 9.09
CA MET A 102 -24.33 4.32 8.49
C MET A 102 -25.57 3.82 9.24
N GLY A 103 -26.06 4.58 10.23
CA GLY A 103 -27.26 4.27 11.00
C GLY A 103 -27.01 3.37 12.21
N TRP A 104 -25.75 3.08 12.56
CA TRP A 104 -25.42 2.30 13.75
C TRP A 104 -25.40 3.20 15.00
N SER A 105 -26.04 2.77 16.08
CA SER A 105 -26.10 3.50 17.34
C SER A 105 -25.25 2.86 18.44
N ARG A 106 -24.77 3.65 19.40
CA ARG A 106 -23.93 3.16 20.51
C ARG A 106 -24.72 2.13 21.33
N GLY A 107 -24.15 0.94 21.50
CA GLY A 107 -24.77 -0.15 22.27
C GLY A 107 -25.67 -1.07 21.44
N GLU A 108 -25.85 -0.79 20.16
CA GLU A 108 -26.58 -1.67 19.24
C GLU A 108 -25.65 -2.72 18.62
N GLY A 109 -26.11 -3.97 18.53
CA GLY A 109 -25.39 -5.01 17.81
C GLY A 109 -25.41 -4.76 16.31
N LEU A 110 -24.35 -5.13 15.59
CA LEU A 110 -24.34 -5.01 14.12
C LEU A 110 -25.26 -6.06 13.46
N GLY A 111 -25.85 -5.72 12.32
CA GLY A 111 -26.64 -6.63 11.49
C GLY A 111 -28.06 -6.13 11.22
N LYS A 112 -28.79 -6.81 10.32
CA LYS A 112 -30.11 -6.36 9.82
C LYS A 112 -31.15 -6.14 10.93
N ALA A 113 -31.10 -6.95 11.99
CA ALA A 113 -32.02 -6.90 13.12
C ALA A 113 -31.37 -6.36 14.41
N GLY A 114 -30.16 -5.80 14.33
CA GLY A 114 -29.43 -5.33 15.51
C GLY A 114 -28.96 -6.43 16.48
N SER A 115 -29.07 -7.71 16.07
CA SER A 115 -28.84 -8.88 16.94
C SER A 115 -27.38 -9.35 16.99
N GLY A 116 -26.44 -8.54 16.47
CA GLY A 116 -25.01 -8.85 16.53
C GLY A 116 -24.45 -8.76 17.95
N ILE A 117 -23.25 -9.28 18.14
CA ILE A 117 -22.55 -9.22 19.44
C ILE A 117 -22.20 -7.76 19.73
N THR A 118 -22.66 -7.25 20.88
CA THR A 118 -22.43 -5.86 21.31
C THR A 118 -21.07 -5.65 21.99
N GLU A 119 -20.56 -6.67 22.67
CA GLU A 119 -19.30 -6.60 23.41
C GLU A 119 -18.16 -7.37 22.71
N PRO A 120 -16.89 -6.95 22.85
CA PRO A 120 -15.76 -7.66 22.28
C PRO A 120 -15.63 -9.07 22.87
N VAL A 121 -15.30 -10.06 22.02
CA VAL A 121 -15.02 -11.42 22.50
C VAL A 121 -13.67 -11.47 23.23
N SER A 122 -13.64 -12.12 24.39
CA SER A 122 -12.40 -12.34 25.12
C SER A 122 -11.57 -13.45 24.45
N PRO A 123 -10.24 -13.29 24.34
CA PRO A 123 -9.39 -14.38 23.89
C PRO A 123 -9.42 -15.53 24.91
N PHE A 124 -9.33 -16.77 24.42
CA PHE A 124 -9.21 -17.94 25.28
C PHE A 124 -7.81 -17.95 25.93
N SER A 125 -7.75 -17.78 27.25
CA SER A 125 -6.50 -17.86 28.01
C SER A 125 -6.22 -19.33 28.38
N GLN A 126 -5.06 -19.84 27.96
CA GLN A 126 -4.53 -21.14 28.40
C GLN A 126 -3.82 -21.02 29.75
#